data_AF-A0A958RGN0-F1
#
_entry.id   AF-A0A958RGN0-F1
#
_cell.length_a   1.000
_cell.length_b   1.000
_cell.length_c   1.000
_cell.angle_alpha   90.00
_cell.angle_beta   90.00
_cell.angle_gamma   90.00
#
_symmetry.space_group_name_H-M   'P 1'
#
loop_
_entity.id
_entity.type
_entity.pdbx_description
1 polymer ?
#
loop_
_entity_poly.entity_id
_entity_poly.type
_entity_poly.pdbx_seq_one_letter_code
_entity_poly.pdbx_strand_id
1 'polypeptide(L)'
;FGLPTEDRFGMPFADFQKFQANESFADFFKMNIGNTFIRAGAILREGRIFKVLGIFLIGLWAGRKILNENILNNTKLLKKIALWGILFGLPISTIRTFIEFYGGPQDYWEFLKVTTYALGTVPLAMGIASLLAILYFKTPSAFTIFAPVGKLALSNYMFQTFIAVIIFYGIGFGFTGKFGFTIIMIIAICIFAFQVLMSKLWLKYFRFGPFEWIWRQLTYGKYLKIRNKKTTEVGIPIKPHF
;
A
#
# COMPACT_ATOMS: atom_id res chain seq x y z
N PHE A 1 -10.76 -17.88 -24.24
CA PHE A 1 -9.90 -17.34 -23.17
C PHE A 1 -10.73 -17.19 -21.91
N GLY A 2 -10.73 -18.23 -21.06
CA GLY A 2 -11.45 -18.27 -19.77
C GLY A 2 -12.92 -17.84 -19.84
N LEU A 3 -13.82 -18.79 -20.11
CA LEU A 3 -15.28 -18.60 -19.99
C LEU A 3 -15.63 -17.86 -18.69
N PRO A 4 -16.69 -17.02 -18.69
CA PRO A 4 -17.09 -16.34 -17.48
C PRO A 4 -17.37 -17.37 -16.39
N THR A 5 -16.73 -17.18 -15.24
CA THR A 5 -17.21 -17.79 -14.00
C THR A 5 -18.46 -17.02 -13.58
N GLU A 6 -19.46 -17.73 -13.08
CA GLU A 6 -20.65 -17.08 -12.53
C GLU A 6 -20.43 -16.80 -11.05
N ASP A 7 -20.78 -15.59 -10.61
CA ASP A 7 -20.86 -15.32 -9.19
C ASP A 7 -22.04 -16.07 -8.57
N ARG A 8 -22.21 -15.96 -7.25
CA ARG A 8 -23.34 -16.60 -6.55
C ARG A 8 -24.74 -16.15 -7.03
N PHE A 9 -24.82 -15.14 -7.88
CA PHE A 9 -26.04 -14.60 -8.47
C PHE A 9 -26.17 -14.94 -9.96
N GLY A 10 -25.30 -15.80 -10.50
CA GLY A 10 -25.31 -16.15 -11.92
C GLY A 10 -24.73 -15.07 -12.83
N MET A 11 -24.08 -14.03 -12.28
CA MET A 11 -23.51 -12.97 -13.09
C MET A 11 -22.15 -13.38 -13.62
N PRO A 12 -21.91 -13.27 -14.94
CA PRO A 12 -20.62 -13.61 -15.52
C PRO A 12 -19.55 -12.60 -15.07
N PHE A 13 -18.44 -13.10 -14.54
CA PHE A 13 -17.26 -12.31 -14.21
C PHE A 13 -15.98 -12.97 -14.74
N ALA A 14 -14.92 -12.16 -14.86
CA ALA A 14 -13.63 -12.62 -15.37
C ALA A 14 -13.01 -13.68 -14.45
N ASP A 15 -12.62 -14.83 -15.01
CA ASP A 15 -11.91 -15.88 -14.28
C ASP A 15 -10.47 -15.43 -13.96
N PHE A 16 -10.34 -14.71 -12.84
CA PHE A 16 -9.06 -14.17 -12.36
C PHE A 16 -8.03 -15.24 -12.06
N GLN A 17 -8.46 -16.46 -11.71
CA GLN A 17 -7.55 -17.56 -11.42
C GLN A 17 -6.92 -18.07 -12.72
N LYS A 18 -7.71 -18.29 -13.78
CA LYS A 18 -7.18 -18.59 -15.12
C LYS A 18 -6.32 -17.46 -15.69
N PHE A 19 -6.68 -16.20 -15.41
CA PHE A 19 -5.83 -15.04 -15.76
C PHE A 19 -4.44 -15.18 -15.15
N GLN A 20 -4.36 -15.46 -13.85
CA GLN A 20 -3.09 -15.51 -13.14
C GLN A 20 -2.29 -16.77 -13.49
N ALA A 21 -2.95 -17.85 -13.92
CA ALA A 21 -2.32 -19.07 -14.38
C ALA A 21 -1.70 -18.97 -15.80
N ASN A 22 -1.79 -17.82 -16.48
CA ASN A 22 -1.21 -17.65 -17.81
C ASN A 22 0.33 -17.75 -17.78
N GLU A 23 0.89 -18.63 -18.60
CA GLU A 23 2.34 -18.89 -18.70
C GLU A 23 3.02 -18.03 -19.79
N SER A 24 2.23 -17.39 -20.66
CA SER A 24 2.72 -16.55 -21.75
C SER A 24 2.92 -15.11 -21.29
N PHE A 25 4.16 -14.61 -21.37
CA PHE A 25 4.46 -13.20 -21.09
C PHE A 25 3.67 -12.24 -21.98
N ALA A 26 3.53 -12.55 -23.27
CA ALA A 26 2.79 -11.72 -24.20
C ALA A 26 1.31 -11.59 -23.79
N ASP A 27 0.70 -12.69 -23.38
CA ASP A 27 -0.71 -12.68 -22.99
C ASP A 27 -0.90 -12.06 -21.61
N PHE A 28 0.04 -12.24 -20.68
CA PHE A 28 0.07 -11.48 -19.42
C PHE A 28 0.05 -9.96 -19.67
N PHE A 29 0.88 -9.43 -20.57
CA PHE A 29 0.91 -8.00 -20.88
C PHE A 29 -0.36 -7.53 -21.59
N LYS A 30 -0.81 -8.24 -22.64
CA LYS A 30 -2.06 -7.92 -23.35
C LYS A 30 -3.24 -7.81 -22.39
N MET A 31 -3.32 -8.73 -21.44
CA MET A 31 -4.42 -8.81 -20.49
C MET A 31 -4.35 -7.69 -19.43
N ASN A 32 -3.15 -7.33 -18.95
CA ASN A 32 -2.99 -6.17 -18.07
C ASN A 32 -3.39 -4.86 -18.76
N ILE A 33 -3.04 -4.69 -20.04
CA ILE A 33 -3.46 -3.52 -20.83
C ILE A 33 -4.99 -3.50 -20.98
N GLY A 34 -5.61 -4.61 -21.40
CA GLY A 34 -7.07 -4.69 -21.54
C GLY A 34 -7.81 -4.44 -20.21
N ASN A 35 -7.32 -5.03 -19.12
CA ASN A 35 -7.91 -4.83 -17.79
C ASN A 35 -7.74 -3.41 -17.26
N THR A 36 -6.78 -2.63 -17.78
CA THR A 36 -6.57 -1.23 -17.36
C THR A 36 -7.81 -0.38 -17.65
N PHE A 37 -8.45 -0.57 -18.80
CA PHE A 37 -9.66 0.18 -19.17
C PHE A 37 -10.89 -0.25 -18.36
N ILE A 38 -11.05 -1.55 -18.13
CA ILE A 38 -12.11 -2.09 -17.26
C ILE A 38 -11.94 -1.53 -15.84
N ARG A 39 -10.71 -1.55 -15.31
CA ARG A 39 -10.39 -0.97 -14.00
C ARG A 39 -10.66 0.53 -13.94
N ALA A 40 -10.33 1.29 -14.99
CA ALA A 40 -10.63 2.71 -15.04
C ALA A 40 -12.13 2.99 -14.96
N GLY A 41 -12.96 2.23 -15.71
CA GLY A 41 -14.41 2.31 -15.63
C GLY A 41 -14.95 1.96 -14.24
N ALA A 42 -14.43 0.90 -13.61
CA ALA A 42 -14.81 0.53 -12.25
C ALA A 42 -14.45 1.61 -11.22
N ILE A 43 -13.26 2.20 -11.31
CA ILE A 43 -12.80 3.31 -10.45
C ILE A 43 -13.75 4.52 -10.54
N LEU A 44 -14.22 4.85 -11.75
CA LEU A 44 -15.17 5.94 -11.99
C LEU A 44 -16.55 5.61 -11.40
N ARG A 45 -17.08 4.41 -11.67
CA ARG A 45 -18.39 3.95 -11.18
C ARG A 45 -18.48 3.93 -9.66
N GLU A 46 -17.40 3.49 -8.99
CA GLU A 46 -17.34 3.48 -7.52
C GLU A 46 -17.16 4.89 -6.91
N GLY A 47 -17.01 5.93 -7.73
CA GLY A 47 -16.69 7.29 -7.28
C GLY A 47 -15.33 7.37 -6.57
N ARG A 48 -14.41 6.43 -6.85
CA ARG A 48 -13.16 6.27 -6.09
C ARG A 48 -12.27 7.50 -6.19
N ILE A 49 -12.29 8.20 -7.33
CA ILE A 49 -11.54 9.45 -7.53
C ILE A 49 -11.93 10.49 -6.48
N PHE A 50 -13.23 10.71 -6.27
CA PHE A 50 -13.73 11.68 -5.29
C PHE A 50 -13.40 11.25 -3.86
N LYS A 51 -13.51 9.96 -3.56
CA LYS A 51 -13.15 9.40 -2.23
C LYS A 51 -11.66 9.60 -1.92
N VAL A 52 -10.79 9.25 -2.86
CA VAL A 52 -9.34 9.41 -2.71
C VAL A 52 -8.97 10.89 -2.57
N LEU A 53 -9.58 11.76 -3.38
CA LEU A 53 -9.38 13.20 -3.27
C LEU A 53 -9.80 13.72 -1.88
N GLY A 54 -10.97 13.32 -1.37
CA GLY A 54 -11.44 13.69 -0.03
C GLY A 54 -10.47 13.27 1.07
N ILE A 55 -9.99 12.02 1.03
CA ILE A 55 -9.00 11.51 2.01
C ILE A 55 -7.67 12.26 1.87
N PHE A 56 -7.24 12.59 0.65
CA PHE A 56 -6.04 13.38 0.41
C PHE A 56 -6.14 14.79 1.00
N LEU A 57 -7.29 15.45 0.85
CA LEU A 57 -7.55 16.76 1.43
C LEU A 57 -7.57 16.72 2.97
N ILE A 58 -8.17 15.69 3.57
CA ILE A 58 -8.12 15.45 5.02
C ILE A 58 -6.66 15.27 5.47
N GLY A 59 -5.88 14.47 4.74
CA GLY A 59 -4.46 14.26 5.00
C GLY A 59 -3.65 15.55 4.88
N LEU A 60 -3.90 16.38 3.86
CA LEU A 60 -3.25 17.68 3.67
C LEU A 60 -3.58 18.64 4.81
N TRP A 61 -4.85 18.71 5.21
CA TRP A 61 -5.29 19.51 6.35
C TRP A 61 -4.64 19.04 7.66
N ALA A 62 -4.66 17.74 7.93
CA ALA A 62 -4.01 17.15 9.10
C ALA A 62 -2.50 17.41 9.10
N GLY A 63 -1.83 17.26 7.95
CA GLY A 63 -0.42 17.57 7.78
C GLY A 63 -0.08 19.02 8.10
N ARG A 64 -0.90 19.98 7.65
CA ARG A 64 -0.74 21.40 8.00
C ARG A 64 -0.91 21.64 9.50
N LYS A 65 -1.89 21.01 10.14
CA LYS A 65 -2.09 21.08 11.59
C LYS A 65 -0.93 20.47 12.37
N ILE A 66 -0.33 19.39 11.88
CA ILE A 66 0.88 18.80 12.47
C ILE A 66 2.05 19.77 12.38
N LEU A 67 2.27 20.41 11.24
CA LEU A 67 3.40 21.31 11.02
C LEU A 67 3.25 22.66 11.76
N ASN A 68 2.05 23.25 11.73
CA ASN A 68 1.83 24.61 12.23
C ASN A 68 1.38 24.65 13.70
N GLU A 69 0.66 23.64 14.17
CA GLU A 69 0.02 23.61 15.49
C GLU A 69 0.52 22.45 16.37
N ASN A 70 1.44 21.63 15.84
CA ASN A 70 2.04 20.51 16.54
C ASN A 70 1.03 19.60 17.25
N ILE A 71 -0.08 19.29 16.57
CA ILE A 71 -1.19 18.51 17.12
C ILE A 71 -0.77 17.11 17.62
N LEU A 72 0.40 16.62 17.18
CA LEU A 72 0.98 15.36 17.64
C LEU A 72 1.32 15.37 19.14
N ASN A 73 1.60 16.55 19.72
CA ASN A 73 1.81 16.69 21.16
C ASN A 73 0.50 16.64 21.96
N ASN A 74 -0.66 16.84 21.31
CA ASN A 74 -1.96 16.80 21.97
C ASN A 74 -2.46 15.35 22.11
N THR A 75 -1.90 14.64 23.09
CA THR A 75 -2.27 13.24 23.38
C THR A 75 -3.75 13.06 23.71
N LYS A 76 -4.43 14.06 24.29
CA LYS A 76 -5.88 14.01 24.55
C LYS A 76 -6.67 13.97 23.24
N LEU A 77 -6.33 14.83 22.29
CA LEU A 77 -6.93 14.84 20.96
C LEU A 77 -6.67 13.53 20.22
N LEU A 78 -5.42 13.05 20.20
CA LEU A 78 -5.08 11.78 19.55
C LEU A 78 -5.83 10.59 20.16
N LYS A 79 -5.97 10.53 21.49
CA LYS A 79 -6.77 9.49 22.16
C LYS A 79 -8.25 9.59 21.79
N LYS A 80 -8.80 10.80 21.69
CA LYS A 80 -10.18 11.02 21.26
C LYS A 80 -10.39 10.54 19.81
N ILE A 81 -9.49 10.88 18.89
CA ILE A 81 -9.55 10.42 17.49
C ILE A 81 -9.39 8.90 17.42
N ALA A 82 -8.45 8.32 18.16
CA ALA A 82 -8.25 6.87 18.25
C ALA A 82 -9.52 6.17 18.75
N LEU A 83 -10.08 6.64 19.87
CA LEU A 83 -11.27 6.05 20.48
C LEU A 83 -12.47 6.10 19.52
N TRP A 84 -12.84 7.28 19.03
CA TRP A 84 -14.01 7.42 18.16
C TRP A 84 -13.79 6.76 16.79
N GLY A 85 -12.58 6.84 16.24
CA GLY A 85 -12.22 6.19 15.00
C GLY A 85 -12.35 4.67 15.07
N ILE A 86 -11.93 4.06 16.18
CA ILE A 86 -12.10 2.61 16.39
C ILE A 86 -13.55 2.27 16.73
N LEU A 87 -14.16 3.02 17.66
CA LEU A 87 -15.52 2.74 18.17
C LEU A 87 -16.57 2.76 17.06
N PHE A 88 -16.49 3.71 16.12
CA PHE A 88 -17.41 3.75 14.98
C PHE A 88 -16.84 3.07 13.74
N GLY A 89 -15.56 3.26 13.46
CA GLY A 89 -14.95 2.77 12.22
C GLY A 89 -14.91 1.25 12.16
N LEU A 90 -14.63 0.56 13.27
CA LEU A 90 -14.56 -0.90 13.29
C LEU A 90 -15.94 -1.55 13.08
N PRO A 91 -17.00 -1.23 13.86
CA PRO A 91 -18.32 -1.81 13.62
C PRO A 91 -18.87 -1.53 12.22
N ILE A 92 -18.73 -0.29 11.71
CA ILE A 92 -19.20 0.06 10.36
C ILE A 92 -18.41 -0.70 9.30
N SER A 93 -17.10 -0.89 9.48
CA SER A 93 -16.28 -1.71 8.57
C SER A 93 -16.68 -3.18 8.62
N THR A 94 -17.05 -3.72 9.78
CA THR A 94 -17.60 -5.08 9.91
C THR A 94 -18.94 -5.21 9.19
N ILE A 95 -19.83 -4.23 9.33
CA ILE A 95 -21.10 -4.16 8.58
C ILE A 95 -20.82 -4.13 7.08
N ARG A 96 -19.85 -3.32 6.63
CA ARG A 96 -19.43 -3.31 5.22
C ARG A 96 -18.98 -4.69 4.75
N THR A 97 -18.13 -5.38 5.52
CA THR A 97 -17.70 -6.74 5.18
C THR A 97 -18.90 -7.68 5.08
N PHE A 98 -19.85 -7.60 6.01
CA PHE A 98 -21.10 -8.37 5.91
C PHE A 98 -21.86 -8.05 4.61
N ILE A 99 -21.98 -6.78 4.24
CA ILE A 99 -22.63 -6.38 2.98
C ILE A 99 -21.86 -6.91 1.76
N GLU A 100 -20.53 -6.88 1.76
CA GLU A 100 -19.72 -7.44 0.66
C GLU A 100 -19.94 -8.96 0.53
N PHE A 101 -20.07 -9.67 1.65
CA PHE A 101 -20.25 -11.12 1.67
C PHE A 101 -21.69 -11.58 1.53
N TYR A 102 -22.72 -10.77 1.79
CA TYR A 102 -24.13 -11.20 1.82
C TYR A 102 -25.06 -10.28 1.02
N GLY A 103 -24.59 -9.10 0.61
CA GLY A 103 -25.35 -8.16 -0.21
C GLY A 103 -25.63 -8.70 -1.62
N GLY A 104 -26.82 -8.41 -2.10
CA GLY A 104 -27.29 -8.74 -3.44
C GLY A 104 -26.85 -7.75 -4.52
N PRO A 105 -27.18 -8.00 -5.79
CA PRO A 105 -26.78 -7.15 -6.92
C PRO A 105 -27.58 -5.85 -7.03
N GLN A 106 -28.56 -5.61 -6.17
CA GLN A 106 -29.44 -4.45 -6.24
C GLN A 106 -28.72 -3.15 -5.87
N ASP A 107 -29.14 -2.03 -6.48
CA ASP A 107 -28.50 -0.71 -6.33
C ASP A 107 -28.41 -0.22 -4.88
N TYR A 108 -29.37 -0.58 -4.03
CA TYR A 108 -29.32 -0.20 -2.61
C TYR A 108 -28.15 -0.84 -1.87
N TRP A 109 -27.73 -2.07 -2.23
CA TRP A 109 -26.55 -2.69 -1.65
C TRP A 109 -25.28 -1.97 -2.10
N GLU A 110 -25.22 -1.52 -3.35
CA GLU A 110 -24.10 -0.71 -3.84
C GLU A 110 -24.00 0.62 -3.08
N PHE A 111 -25.13 1.30 -2.89
CA PHE A 111 -25.21 2.52 -2.08
C PHE A 111 -24.73 2.29 -0.64
N LEU A 112 -25.18 1.22 0.01
CA LEU A 112 -24.76 0.86 1.36
C LEU A 112 -23.27 0.52 1.44
N LYS A 113 -22.70 -0.20 0.46
CA LYS A 113 -21.25 -0.48 0.37
C LYS A 113 -20.44 0.82 0.28
N VAL A 114 -20.85 1.74 -0.59
CA VAL A 114 -20.16 3.02 -0.77
C VAL A 114 -20.23 3.88 0.50
N THR A 115 -21.39 3.92 1.15
CA THR A 115 -21.61 4.74 2.36
C THR A 115 -20.86 4.16 3.56
N THR A 116 -20.95 2.85 3.79
CA THR A 116 -20.22 2.17 4.87
C THR A 116 -18.71 2.18 4.65
N TYR A 117 -18.23 2.18 3.41
CA TYR A 117 -16.82 2.44 3.10
C TYR A 117 -16.38 3.80 3.65
N ALA A 118 -17.10 4.87 3.31
CA ALA A 118 -16.72 6.23 3.70
C ALA A 118 -16.77 6.42 5.23
N LEU A 119 -17.85 5.95 5.87
CA LEU A 119 -18.09 6.12 7.30
C LEU A 119 -17.31 5.13 8.17
N GLY A 120 -16.94 3.96 7.65
CA GLY A 120 -16.19 2.95 8.40
C GLY A 120 -14.69 3.09 8.19
N THR A 121 -14.24 3.06 6.94
CA THR A 121 -12.83 2.92 6.59
C THR A 121 -12.02 4.18 6.94
N VAL A 122 -12.56 5.38 6.67
CA VAL A 122 -11.83 6.64 6.92
C VAL A 122 -11.66 6.90 8.42
N PRO A 123 -12.72 6.84 9.26
CA PRO A 123 -12.56 7.00 10.70
C PRO A 123 -11.68 5.93 11.34
N LEU A 124 -11.79 4.67 10.89
CA LEU A 124 -10.92 3.60 11.37
C LEU A 124 -9.45 3.88 11.03
N ALA A 125 -9.14 4.30 9.81
CA ALA A 125 -7.80 4.66 9.40
C ALA A 125 -7.24 5.83 10.22
N MET A 126 -8.05 6.88 10.48
CA MET A 126 -7.66 7.99 11.36
C MET A 126 -7.42 7.54 12.80
N GLY A 127 -8.25 6.62 13.29
CA GLY A 127 -8.12 6.05 14.62
C GLY A 127 -6.83 5.25 14.79
N ILE A 128 -6.53 4.36 13.83
CA ILE A 128 -5.29 3.58 13.78
C ILE A 128 -4.08 4.52 13.64
N ALA A 129 -4.12 5.53 12.77
CA ALA A 129 -3.03 6.49 12.60
C ALA A 129 -2.74 7.28 13.89
N SER A 130 -3.80 7.69 14.61
CA SER A 130 -3.66 8.38 15.90
C SER A 130 -3.09 7.47 16.99
N LEU A 131 -3.50 6.21 17.02
CA LEU A 131 -2.94 5.21 17.92
C LEU A 131 -1.46 4.95 17.62
N LEU A 132 -1.08 4.79 16.36
CA LEU A 132 0.31 4.65 15.94
C LEU A 132 1.15 5.87 16.30
N ALA A 133 0.60 7.09 16.16
CA ALA A 133 1.28 8.30 16.59
C ALA A 133 1.55 8.28 18.11
N ILE A 134 0.54 7.95 18.94
CA ILE A 134 0.72 7.82 20.39
C ILE A 134 1.78 6.76 20.73
N LEU A 135 1.73 5.60 20.08
CA LEU A 135 2.69 4.51 20.31
C LEU A 135 4.12 4.90 19.89
N TYR A 136 4.26 5.63 18.79
CA TYR A 136 5.54 6.15 18.32
C TYR A 136 6.18 7.08 19.36
N PHE A 137 5.42 8.04 19.91
CA PHE A 137 5.97 8.93 20.94
C PHE A 137 6.25 8.23 22.27
N LYS A 138 5.52 7.16 22.60
CA LYS A 138 5.78 6.35 23.79
C LYS A 138 7.02 5.47 23.64
N THR A 139 7.24 4.91 22.45
CA THR A 139 8.30 3.90 22.21
C THR A 139 8.97 4.09 20.84
N PRO A 140 9.69 5.21 20.59
CA PRO A 140 10.21 5.51 19.26
C PRO A 140 11.16 4.43 18.73
N SER A 141 11.94 3.81 19.63
CA SER A 141 12.91 2.76 19.31
C SER A 141 12.28 1.56 18.59
N ALA A 142 11.07 1.15 18.99
CA ALA A 142 10.33 0.05 18.37
C ALA A 142 9.97 0.31 16.89
N PHE A 143 9.87 1.58 16.49
CA PHE A 143 9.54 1.96 15.11
C PHE A 143 10.77 2.22 14.24
N THR A 144 11.95 2.38 14.83
CA THR A 144 13.19 2.66 14.07
C THR A 144 13.56 1.53 13.10
N ILE A 145 13.16 0.29 13.39
CA ILE A 145 13.36 -0.87 12.52
C ILE A 145 12.62 -0.75 11.18
N PHE A 146 11.49 -0.04 11.14
CA PHE A 146 10.69 0.16 9.92
C PHE A 146 11.11 1.40 9.12
N ALA A 147 11.90 2.30 9.71
CA ALA A 147 12.34 3.53 9.05
C ALA A 147 13.08 3.28 7.73
N PRO A 148 13.96 2.26 7.58
CA PRO A 148 14.56 1.93 6.29
C PRO A 148 13.54 1.55 5.21
N VAL A 149 12.56 0.71 5.55
CA VAL A 149 11.52 0.26 4.60
C VAL A 149 10.65 1.44 4.17
N GLY A 150 10.31 2.34 5.10
CA GLY A 150 9.55 3.56 4.79
C GLY A 150 10.29 4.52 3.86
N LYS A 151 11.63 4.62 3.97
CA LYS A 151 12.46 5.43 3.05
C LYS A 151 12.55 4.86 1.63
N LEU A 152 12.30 3.56 1.48
CA LEU A 152 12.37 2.80 0.23
C LEU A 152 11.00 2.26 -0.19
N ALA A 153 9.92 2.94 0.17
CA ALA A 153 8.55 2.43 0.01
C ALA A 153 8.18 2.09 -1.44
N LEU A 154 8.57 2.91 -2.42
CA LEU A 154 8.27 2.68 -3.83
C LEU A 154 9.10 1.52 -4.39
N SER A 155 10.38 1.45 -4.05
CA SER A 155 11.24 0.34 -4.48
C SER A 155 10.83 -0.99 -3.84
N ASN A 156 10.46 -0.98 -2.55
CA ASN A 156 9.96 -2.16 -1.86
C ASN A 156 8.62 -2.62 -2.42
N TYR A 157 7.74 -1.69 -2.78
CA TYR A 157 6.49 -2.02 -3.48
C TYR A 157 6.78 -2.75 -4.80
N MET A 158 7.65 -2.18 -5.66
CA MET A 158 8.01 -2.82 -6.93
C MET A 158 8.65 -4.19 -6.71
N PHE A 159 9.59 -4.30 -5.77
CA PHE A 159 10.23 -5.57 -5.42
C PHE A 159 9.21 -6.61 -4.93
N GLN A 160 8.26 -6.22 -4.08
CA GLN A 160 7.17 -7.09 -3.64
C GLN A 160 6.31 -7.54 -4.81
N THR A 161 5.95 -6.64 -5.73
CA THR A 161 5.18 -6.98 -6.93
C THR A 161 5.92 -7.99 -7.79
N PHE A 162 7.22 -7.79 -8.04
CA PHE A 162 8.03 -8.74 -8.81
C PHE A 162 8.08 -10.12 -8.14
N ILE A 163 8.32 -10.18 -6.83
CA ILE A 163 8.29 -11.45 -6.09
C ILE A 163 6.91 -12.11 -6.17
N ALA A 164 5.83 -11.35 -5.95
CA ALA A 164 4.48 -11.90 -5.98
C ALA A 164 4.13 -12.47 -7.36
N VAL A 165 4.55 -11.80 -8.45
CA VAL A 165 4.40 -12.32 -9.81
C VAL A 165 5.18 -13.61 -9.98
N ILE A 166 6.46 -13.66 -9.58
CA ILE A 166 7.28 -14.87 -9.68
C ILE A 166 6.70 -16.04 -8.87
N ILE A 167 6.19 -15.80 -7.67
CA ILE A 167 5.67 -16.87 -6.81
C ILE A 167 4.30 -17.35 -7.30
N PHE A 168 3.37 -16.44 -7.57
CA PHE A 168 1.98 -16.82 -7.73
C PHE A 168 1.53 -16.96 -9.19
N TYR A 169 2.10 -16.18 -10.11
CA TYR A 169 1.61 -16.15 -11.49
C TYR A 169 2.22 -17.28 -12.34
N GLY A 170 1.51 -17.71 -13.37
CA GLY A 170 1.89 -18.80 -14.27
C GLY A 170 3.20 -18.54 -15.03
N ILE A 171 3.54 -17.28 -15.30
CA ILE A 171 4.87 -16.89 -15.83
C ILE A 171 6.03 -17.14 -14.86
N GLY A 172 5.74 -17.49 -13.60
CA GLY A 172 6.70 -17.90 -12.57
C GLY A 172 6.41 -19.32 -12.08
N PHE A 173 6.19 -19.49 -10.77
CA PHE A 173 5.90 -20.79 -10.16
C PHE A 173 4.42 -21.20 -10.21
N GLY A 174 3.52 -20.28 -10.59
CA GLY A 174 2.09 -20.60 -10.78
C GLY A 174 1.39 -21.09 -9.52
N PHE A 175 1.68 -20.50 -8.35
CA PHE A 175 1.05 -20.88 -7.08
C PHE A 175 -0.30 -20.20 -6.78
N THR A 176 -0.87 -19.43 -7.71
CA THR A 176 -2.21 -18.86 -7.53
C THR A 176 -3.24 -19.93 -7.16
N GLY A 177 -3.96 -19.68 -6.06
CA GLY A 177 -5.05 -20.53 -5.58
C GLY A 177 -4.60 -21.88 -5.01
N LYS A 178 -3.29 -22.17 -4.92
CA LYS A 178 -2.77 -23.44 -4.39
C LYS A 178 -2.59 -23.45 -2.87
N PHE A 179 -2.53 -22.27 -2.25
CA PHE A 179 -2.32 -22.13 -0.81
C PHE A 179 -3.47 -21.37 -0.15
N GLY A 180 -3.82 -21.78 1.08
CA GLY A 180 -4.76 -21.04 1.92
C GLY A 180 -4.17 -19.73 2.47
N PHE A 181 -5.03 -18.88 3.02
CA PHE A 181 -4.65 -17.55 3.53
C PHE A 181 -3.51 -17.60 4.56
N THR A 182 -3.49 -18.60 5.45
CA THR A 182 -2.44 -18.74 6.48
C THR A 182 -1.04 -18.83 5.88
N ILE A 183 -0.86 -19.68 4.86
CA ILE A 183 0.44 -19.87 4.19
C ILE A 183 0.83 -18.60 3.43
N ILE A 184 -0.13 -17.97 2.74
CA ILE A 184 0.11 -16.70 2.03
C ILE A 184 0.57 -15.60 3.01
N MET A 185 -0.03 -15.51 4.20
CA MET A 185 0.37 -14.56 5.24
C MET A 185 1.78 -14.83 5.75
N ILE A 186 2.16 -16.10 5.94
CA ILE A 186 3.54 -16.47 6.33
C ILE A 186 4.53 -16.02 5.25
N ILE A 187 4.24 -16.32 3.97
CA ILE A 187 5.08 -15.88 2.84
C ILE A 187 5.23 -14.35 2.83
N ALA A 188 4.13 -13.61 3.02
CA ALA A 188 4.15 -12.15 3.05
C ALA A 188 5.01 -11.61 4.21
N ILE A 189 4.91 -12.20 5.40
CA ILE A 189 5.75 -11.83 6.56
C ILE A 189 7.22 -12.10 6.27
N CYS A 190 7.56 -13.25 5.67
CA CYS A 190 8.93 -13.59 5.29
C CYS A 190 9.50 -12.58 4.27
N ILE A 191 8.74 -12.25 3.22
CA ILE A 191 9.14 -11.24 2.23
C ILE A 191 9.34 -9.88 2.89
N PHE A 192 8.42 -9.46 3.75
CA PHE A 192 8.53 -8.18 4.45
C PHE A 192 9.74 -8.13 5.40
N ALA A 193 9.99 -9.19 6.17
CA ALA A 193 11.17 -9.28 7.03
C ALA A 193 12.48 -9.21 6.22
N PHE A 194 12.52 -9.88 5.08
CA PHE A 194 13.64 -9.77 4.14
C PHE A 194 13.81 -8.33 3.61
N GLN A 195 12.71 -7.66 3.24
CA GLN A 195 12.74 -6.26 2.81
C GLN A 195 13.24 -5.31 3.91
N VAL A 196 12.88 -5.55 5.17
CA VAL A 196 13.41 -4.79 6.31
C VAL A 196 14.93 -4.87 6.37
N LEU A 197 15.47 -6.08 6.29
CA LEU A 197 16.92 -6.31 6.32
C LEU A 197 17.61 -5.68 5.10
N MET A 198 17.10 -5.94 3.89
CA MET A 198 17.67 -5.42 2.65
C MET A 198 17.60 -3.89 2.60
N SER A 199 16.51 -3.29 3.05
CA SER A 199 16.38 -1.83 3.10
C SER A 199 17.41 -1.20 4.03
N LYS A 200 17.66 -1.82 5.19
CA LYS A 200 18.69 -1.38 6.14
C LYS A 200 20.08 -1.46 5.53
N LEU A 201 20.40 -2.57 4.87
CA LEU A 201 21.69 -2.76 4.19
C LEU A 201 21.87 -1.80 3.02
N TRP A 202 20.83 -1.63 2.19
CA TRP A 202 20.83 -0.73 1.04
C TRP A 202 21.16 0.71 1.43
N LEU A 203 20.49 1.22 2.48
CA LEU A 203 20.69 2.60 2.94
C LEU A 203 22.06 2.86 3.57
N LYS A 204 22.87 1.83 3.83
CA LYS A 204 24.29 1.99 4.21
C LYS A 204 25.11 2.53 3.03
N TYR A 205 24.76 2.14 1.81
CA TYR A 205 25.52 2.48 0.60
C TYR A 205 24.83 3.54 -0.27
N PHE A 206 23.49 3.56 -0.29
CA PHE A 206 22.68 4.42 -1.15
C PHE A 206 21.75 5.33 -0.36
N ARG A 207 21.40 6.48 -0.94
CA ARG A 207 20.53 7.50 -0.32
C ARG A 207 19.05 7.26 -0.61
N PHE A 208 18.75 6.66 -1.75
CA PHE A 208 17.42 6.40 -2.27
C PHE A 208 17.36 4.99 -2.83
N GLY A 209 16.17 4.42 -2.93
CA GLY A 209 15.97 3.22 -3.73
C GLY A 209 15.99 3.58 -5.21
N PRO A 210 16.18 2.59 -6.09
CA PRO A 210 16.25 2.82 -7.53
C PRO A 210 15.02 3.54 -8.07
N PHE A 211 13.81 3.13 -7.65
CA PHE A 211 12.58 3.73 -8.13
C PHE A 211 12.32 5.11 -7.53
N GLU A 212 12.64 5.33 -6.25
CA GLU A 212 12.58 6.67 -5.65
C GLU A 212 13.56 7.63 -6.33
N TRP A 213 14.75 7.15 -6.69
CA TRP A 213 15.74 7.92 -7.40
C TRP A 213 15.19 8.37 -8.76
N ILE A 214 14.75 7.42 -9.61
CA ILE A 214 14.14 7.70 -10.92
C ILE A 214 12.98 8.70 -10.76
N TRP A 215 12.07 8.45 -9.82
CA TRP A 215 10.91 9.31 -9.58
C TRP A 215 11.32 10.76 -9.23
N ARG A 216 12.34 10.93 -8.37
CA ARG A 216 12.87 12.26 -8.02
C ARG A 216 13.57 12.93 -9.21
N GLN A 217 14.25 12.17 -10.08
CA GLN A 217 14.80 12.72 -11.32
C GLN A 217 13.72 13.31 -12.21
N LEU A 218 12.64 12.56 -12.43
CA LEU A 218 11.52 12.98 -13.26
C LEU A 218 10.79 14.18 -12.65
N THR A 219 10.60 14.19 -11.33
CA THR A 219 9.88 15.26 -10.63
C THR A 219 10.67 16.59 -10.63
N TYR A 220 11.98 16.54 -10.41
CA TYR A 220 12.80 17.74 -10.26
C TYR A 220 13.53 18.15 -11.56
N GLY A 221 13.56 17.28 -12.57
CA GLY A 221 14.28 17.52 -13.82
C GLY A 221 15.79 17.64 -13.66
N LYS A 222 16.38 17.12 -12.57
CA LYS A 222 17.81 17.27 -12.24
C LYS A 222 18.46 15.94 -11.94
N TYR A 223 19.71 15.79 -12.36
CA TYR A 223 20.50 14.60 -12.01
C TYR A 223 20.86 14.58 -10.51
N LEU A 224 20.46 13.53 -9.77
CA LEU A 224 20.76 13.35 -8.34
C LEU A 224 21.77 12.21 -8.16
N LYS A 225 22.74 12.37 -7.25
CA LYS A 225 23.67 11.29 -6.90
C LYS A 225 22.98 10.28 -5.96
N ILE A 226 22.94 9.00 -6.35
CA ILE A 226 22.30 7.94 -5.58
C ILE A 226 23.17 7.40 -4.42
N ARG A 227 24.50 7.39 -4.57
CA ARG A 227 25.43 6.86 -3.55
C ARG A 227 25.59 7.83 -2.37
N ASN A 228 25.74 7.28 -1.17
CA ASN A 228 25.96 8.07 0.03
C ASN A 228 27.43 8.55 0.11
N LYS A 229 27.66 9.86 0.28
CA LYS A 229 29.02 10.45 0.36
C LYS A 229 29.87 9.90 1.52
N LYS A 230 29.25 9.42 2.61
CA LYS A 230 29.98 8.85 3.75
C LYS A 230 30.76 7.57 3.41
N THR A 231 30.40 6.88 2.32
CA THR A 231 31.07 5.64 1.86
C THR A 231 32.10 5.89 0.74
N THR A 232 32.41 7.15 0.44
CA THR A 232 33.49 7.54 -0.48
C THR A 232 34.76 8.03 0.23
N GLU A 233 34.75 8.16 1.57
CA GLU A 233 35.89 8.61 2.38
C GLU A 233 36.67 7.48 3.07
N VAL A 234 36.43 6.22 2.69
CA VAL A 234 37.34 5.12 3.03
C VAL A 234 38.14 4.79 1.78
N GLY A 235 39.22 5.54 1.54
CA GLY A 235 40.11 5.20 0.42
C GLY A 235 41.21 6.16 0.02
N ILE A 236 41.20 7.45 0.35
CA ILE A 236 42.32 8.36 0.04
C ILE A 236 42.43 9.45 1.13
N PRO A 237 43.56 9.57 1.84
CA PRO A 237 43.79 10.68 2.76
C PRO A 237 43.98 11.96 1.95
N ILE A 238 43.00 12.85 1.98
CA ILE A 238 43.20 14.22 1.50
C ILE A 238 43.91 14.97 2.62
N LYS A 239 45.19 15.28 2.41
CA LYS A 239 45.97 16.15 3.29
C LYS A 239 45.27 17.52 3.41
N PRO A 240 45.23 18.12 4.61
CA PRO A 240 44.78 19.50 4.74
C PRO A 240 45.86 20.42 4.13
N HIS A 241 45.48 21.17 3.11
CA HIS A 241 46.18 22.41 2.78
C HIS A 241 45.45 23.54 3.49
N PHE A 242 46.28 24.33 4.19
CA PHE A 242 45.99 25.49 5.03
C PHE A 242 44.91 26.42 4.50
#